data_AF-A0A7C3G041-F1
#
_entry.id   AF-A0A7C3G041-F1
#
_cell.length_a   1.000
_cell.length_b   1.000
_cell.length_c   1.000
_cell.angle_alpha   90.00
_cell.angle_beta   90.00
_cell.angle_gamma   90.00
#
_symmetry.space_group_name_H-M   'P 1'
#
loop_
_entity.id
_entity.type
_entity.pdbx_description
1 polymer ?
#
loop_
_entity_poly.entity_id
_entity_poly.type
_entity_poly.pdbx_seq_one_letter_code
_entity_poly.pdbx_strand_id
1 'polypeptide(L)'
;MTNNYLKQVDKYYNDYGYRARELHEQGRKVIGYLCAFTPVEIITAAGFIPFRIKGDVNEPITRADTQMETIICPVVRSAYDVTLKGRYDFLDGLVIPHACDSISRTYDIWKYSLDVPYSHLVNLPHSIDDSSLGFYKHELNTFRKSIGNYAGKAVTEEDLAQAVELHNRI
;
A
#
# COMPACT_ATOMS: atom_id res chain seq x y z
N MET A 1 -32.80 -7.15 10.67
CA MET A 1 -31.64 -7.40 9.79
C MET A 1 -30.52 -6.36 9.91
N THR A 2 -30.75 -5.19 10.51
CA THR A 2 -29.78 -4.08 10.64
C THR A 2 -28.59 -4.33 11.59
N ASN A 3 -28.67 -5.33 12.47
CA ASN A 3 -27.69 -5.57 13.54
C ASN A 3 -26.46 -6.41 13.10
N ASN A 4 -26.45 -6.98 11.90
CA ASN A 4 -25.35 -7.85 11.44
C ASN A 4 -24.24 -7.05 10.73
N TYR A 5 -24.61 -6.05 9.92
CA TYR A 5 -23.62 -5.22 9.21
C TYR A 5 -22.77 -4.38 10.16
N LEU A 6 -23.37 -3.78 11.19
CA LEU A 6 -22.62 -3.01 12.19
C LEU A 6 -21.64 -3.89 12.95
N LYS A 7 -22.04 -5.11 13.34
CA LYS A 7 -21.12 -6.07 13.97
C LYS A 7 -19.94 -6.44 13.06
N GLN A 8 -20.18 -6.56 11.76
CA GLN A 8 -19.11 -6.83 10.80
C GLN A 8 -18.15 -5.65 10.65
N VAL A 9 -18.69 -4.42 10.60
CA VAL A 9 -17.88 -3.19 10.60
C VAL A 9 -17.06 -3.09 11.89
N ASP A 10 -17.68 -3.32 13.05
CA ASP A 10 -17.00 -3.30 14.35
C ASP A 10 -15.86 -4.33 14.39
N LYS A 11 -16.08 -5.53 13.86
CA LYS A 11 -15.03 -6.56 13.77
C LYS A 11 -13.82 -6.05 12.98
N TYR A 12 -14.05 -5.52 11.77
CA TYR A 12 -12.95 -5.06 10.90
C TYR A 12 -12.31 -3.75 11.36
N TYR A 13 -13.05 -2.92 12.09
CA TYR A 13 -12.53 -1.69 12.68
C TYR A 13 -11.58 -2.01 13.85
N ASN A 14 -12.01 -2.90 14.76
CA ASN A 14 -11.22 -3.25 15.95
C ASN A 14 -10.02 -4.16 15.63
N ASP A 15 -10.13 -5.06 14.64
CA ASP A 15 -9.01 -5.86 14.13
C ASP A 15 -8.67 -5.43 12.69
N TYR A 16 -8.02 -4.28 12.59
CA TYR A 16 -7.58 -3.73 11.33
C TYR A 16 -6.53 -4.66 10.68
N GLY A 17 -6.89 -5.24 9.54
CA GLY A 17 -6.06 -6.25 8.87
C GLY A 17 -6.63 -7.66 8.92
N TYR A 18 -7.64 -7.95 9.75
CA TYR A 18 -8.27 -9.27 9.84
C TYR A 18 -8.61 -9.88 8.47
N ARG A 19 -9.32 -9.13 7.62
CA ARG A 19 -9.75 -9.63 6.31
C ARG A 19 -8.58 -9.84 5.35
N ALA A 20 -7.54 -9.01 5.45
CA ALA A 20 -6.35 -9.17 4.63
C ALA A 20 -5.55 -10.42 5.05
N ARG A 21 -5.40 -10.66 6.36
CA ARG A 21 -4.83 -11.90 6.91
C ARG A 21 -5.59 -13.13 6.45
N GLU A 22 -6.92 -13.13 6.60
CA GLU A 22 -7.77 -14.25 6.19
C GLU A 22 -7.64 -14.55 4.69
N LEU A 23 -7.55 -13.52 3.84
CA LEU A 23 -7.33 -13.70 2.40
C LEU A 23 -5.91 -14.21 2.10
N HIS A 24 -4.92 -13.76 2.86
CA HIS A 24 -3.53 -14.24 2.73
C HIS A 24 -3.39 -15.72 3.10
N GLU A 25 -4.03 -16.15 4.18
CA GLU A 25 -4.13 -17.56 4.58
C GLU A 25 -4.82 -18.44 3.53
N GLN A 26 -5.72 -17.85 2.72
CA GLN A 26 -6.35 -18.49 1.56
C GLN A 26 -5.47 -18.48 0.30
N GLY A 27 -4.20 -18.07 0.41
CA GLY A 27 -3.23 -18.03 -0.67
C GLY A 27 -3.29 -16.79 -1.56
N ARG A 28 -4.09 -15.77 -1.21
CA ARG A 28 -4.11 -14.50 -1.95
C ARG A 28 -2.94 -13.64 -1.53
N LYS A 29 -2.25 -13.06 -2.51
CA LYS A 29 -1.11 -12.18 -2.25
C LYS A 29 -1.56 -10.75 -1.93
N VAL A 30 -0.99 -10.15 -0.88
CA VAL A 30 -1.38 -8.84 -0.35
C VAL A 30 -0.26 -7.83 -0.52
N ILE A 31 -0.55 -6.68 -1.14
CA ILE A 31 0.42 -5.60 -1.33
C ILE A 31 0.05 -4.44 -0.40
N GLY A 32 0.93 -4.15 0.54
CA GLY A 32 0.80 -3.04 1.47
C GLY A 32 1.09 -1.73 0.75
N TYR A 33 0.35 -0.67 1.06
CA TYR A 33 0.63 0.65 0.52
C TYR A 33 0.41 1.78 1.51
N LEU A 34 1.04 2.92 1.21
CA LEU A 34 0.88 4.18 1.93
C LEU A 34 0.17 5.23 1.06
N CYS A 35 -0.50 6.17 1.73
CA CYS A 35 -1.21 7.30 1.11
C CYS A 35 -2.36 6.93 0.15
N ALA A 36 -3.25 7.90 -0.09
CA ALA A 36 -4.34 7.76 -1.07
C ALA A 36 -3.84 7.86 -2.52
N PHE A 37 -2.64 8.41 -2.73
CA PHE A 37 -2.05 8.59 -4.07
C PHE A 37 -1.44 7.32 -4.68
N THR A 38 -1.46 6.20 -3.97
CA THR A 38 -1.05 4.92 -4.57
C THR A 38 -2.09 4.49 -5.61
N PRO A 39 -1.69 4.16 -6.85
CA PRO A 39 -2.60 3.64 -7.87
C PRO A 39 -2.99 2.18 -7.56
N VAL A 40 -3.97 2.01 -6.67
CA VAL A 40 -4.44 0.70 -6.16
C VAL A 40 -5.12 -0.14 -7.24
N GLU A 41 -5.59 0.49 -8.30
CA GLU A 41 -6.16 -0.16 -9.48
C GLU A 41 -5.13 -1.02 -10.18
N ILE A 42 -3.87 -0.56 -10.28
CA ILE A 42 -2.77 -1.34 -10.89
C ILE A 42 -2.44 -2.57 -10.03
N ILE A 43 -2.47 -2.44 -8.70
CA ILE A 43 -2.28 -3.55 -7.76
C ILE A 43 -3.40 -4.59 -7.96
N THR A 44 -4.64 -4.12 -8.07
CA THR A 44 -5.83 -4.96 -8.25
C THR A 44 -5.81 -5.67 -9.60
N ALA A 45 -5.46 -4.96 -10.68
CA ALA A 45 -5.34 -5.51 -12.04
C ALA A 45 -4.26 -6.60 -12.13
N ALA A 46 -3.18 -6.47 -11.35
CA ALA A 46 -2.17 -7.51 -11.21
C ALA A 46 -2.67 -8.76 -10.44
N GLY A 47 -3.87 -8.72 -9.85
CA GLY A 47 -4.48 -9.82 -9.11
C GLY A 47 -4.19 -9.83 -7.61
N PHE A 48 -3.50 -8.79 -7.11
CA PHE A 48 -3.14 -8.63 -5.72
C PHE A 48 -4.22 -7.89 -4.93
N ILE A 49 -4.21 -8.05 -3.60
CA ILE A 49 -5.09 -7.30 -2.70
C ILE A 49 -4.34 -6.04 -2.24
N PRO A 50 -4.79 -4.82 -2.60
CA PRO A 50 -4.23 -3.61 -2.04
C PRO A 50 -4.66 -3.46 -0.58
N PHE A 51 -3.70 -3.33 0.33
CA PHE A 51 -3.95 -3.13 1.75
C PHE A 51 -3.30 -1.83 2.25
N ARG A 52 -4.11 -0.90 2.73
CA ARG A 52 -3.59 0.37 3.26
C ARG A 52 -2.92 0.15 4.61
N ILE A 53 -1.64 0.43 4.72
CA ILE A 53 -0.94 0.38 5.99
C ILE A 53 -1.38 1.58 6.83
N LYS A 54 -1.70 1.34 8.10
CA LYS A 54 -2.04 2.37 9.09
C LYS A 54 -1.21 2.21 10.35
N GLY A 55 -0.95 3.33 11.01
CA GLY A 55 -0.45 3.32 12.39
C GLY A 55 -1.55 3.00 13.38
N ASP A 56 -1.19 3.04 14.65
CA ASP A 56 -2.09 2.88 15.79
C ASP A 56 -1.74 3.91 16.85
N VAL A 57 -2.76 4.66 17.26
CA VAL A 57 -2.63 5.74 18.24
C VAL A 57 -2.46 5.21 19.66
N ASN A 58 -2.84 3.96 19.91
CA ASN A 58 -2.69 3.30 21.20
C ASN A 58 -1.35 2.55 21.32
N GLU A 59 -0.59 2.47 20.22
CA GLU A 59 0.73 1.84 20.21
C GLU A 59 1.83 2.89 20.35
N PRO A 60 2.70 2.76 21.36
CA PRO A 60 3.86 3.64 21.47
C PRO A 60 4.85 3.35 20.35
N ILE A 61 5.37 4.39 19.72
CA ILE A 61 6.42 4.30 18.70
C ILE A 61 7.74 3.96 19.41
N THR A 62 8.29 2.76 19.15
CA THR A 62 9.50 2.29 19.83
C THR A 62 10.54 1.73 18.86
N ARG A 63 10.13 0.84 17.93
CA ARG A 63 11.03 0.26 16.92
C ARG A 63 11.36 1.28 15.84
N ALA A 64 10.37 2.06 15.38
CA ALA A 64 10.61 3.06 14.34
C ALA A 64 11.64 4.12 14.77
N ASP A 65 11.63 4.55 16.03
CA ASP A 65 12.56 5.56 16.56
C ASP A 65 14.01 5.06 16.64
N THR A 66 14.26 3.75 16.46
CA THR A 66 15.62 3.20 16.31
C THR A 66 16.14 3.24 14.87
N GLN A 67 15.27 3.52 13.90
CA GLN A 67 15.57 3.43 12.46
C GLN A 67 15.19 4.68 11.67
N MET A 68 14.45 5.62 12.26
CA MET A 68 13.99 6.86 11.65
C MET A 68 14.20 8.03 12.59
N GLU A 69 14.40 9.21 12.01
CA GLU A 69 14.49 10.45 12.76
C GLU A 69 13.12 10.84 13.35
N THR A 70 13.14 11.40 14.55
CA THR A 70 11.93 11.83 15.26
C THR A 70 11.19 13.00 14.60
N ILE A 71 11.84 13.69 13.64
CA ILE A 71 11.23 14.75 12.82
C ILE A 71 10.24 14.21 11.77
N ILE A 72 10.29 12.91 11.45
CA ILE A 72 9.36 12.30 10.50
C ILE A 72 7.94 12.34 11.06
N CYS A 73 6.97 12.63 10.17
CA CYS A 73 5.55 12.73 10.51
C CYS A 73 5.09 11.54 11.40
N PRO A 74 4.43 11.78 12.54
CA PRO A 74 3.99 10.72 13.46
C PRO A 74 3.14 9.64 12.80
N VAL A 75 2.38 9.97 11.75
CA VAL A 75 1.57 8.99 11.00
C VAL A 75 2.46 7.95 10.31
N VAL A 76 3.53 8.40 9.64
CA VAL A 76 4.47 7.50 8.95
C VAL A 76 5.26 6.69 9.98
N ARG A 77 5.75 7.34 11.04
CA ARG A 77 6.49 6.64 12.12
C ARG A 77 5.63 5.59 12.81
N SER A 78 4.37 5.90 13.14
CA SER A 78 3.45 4.94 13.77
C SER A 78 3.11 3.78 12.81
N ALA A 79 2.81 4.07 11.54
CA ALA A 79 2.57 3.03 10.53
C ALA A 79 3.78 2.11 10.37
N TYR A 80 4.98 2.68 10.33
CA TYR A 80 6.21 1.92 10.24
C TYR A 80 6.45 1.05 11.48
N ASP A 81 6.26 1.63 12.66
CA ASP A 81 6.48 0.97 13.94
C ASP A 81 5.60 -0.27 14.11
N VAL A 82 4.30 -0.17 13.86
CA VAL A 82 3.40 -1.32 13.96
C VAL A 82 3.70 -2.37 12.90
N THR A 83 4.18 -1.96 11.73
CA THR A 83 4.62 -2.89 10.68
C THR A 83 5.86 -3.65 11.13
N LEU A 84 6.87 -2.98 11.68
CA LEU A 84 8.06 -3.60 12.25
C LEU A 84 7.71 -4.56 13.40
N LYS A 85 6.71 -4.23 14.22
CA LYS A 85 6.23 -5.10 15.31
C LYS A 85 5.46 -6.33 14.84
N GLY A 86 5.31 -6.52 13.54
CA GLY A 86 4.72 -7.71 12.94
C GLY A 86 3.20 -7.66 12.74
N ARG A 87 2.59 -6.48 12.92
CA ARG A 87 1.13 -6.34 12.76
C ARG A 87 0.66 -6.68 11.34
N TYR A 88 1.54 -6.48 10.35
CA TYR A 88 1.27 -6.71 8.94
C TYR A 88 2.24 -7.74 8.32
N ASP A 89 2.59 -8.79 9.05
CA ASP A 89 3.46 -9.89 8.56
C ASP A 89 2.87 -10.70 7.39
N PHE A 90 1.62 -10.43 7.02
CA PHE A 90 0.93 -11.01 5.87
C PHE A 90 1.18 -10.25 4.56
N LEU A 91 1.99 -9.20 4.57
CA LEU A 91 2.29 -8.42 3.37
C LEU A 91 3.33 -9.13 2.49
N ASP A 92 2.99 -9.35 1.23
CA ASP A 92 3.87 -9.92 0.21
C ASP A 92 4.62 -8.86 -0.60
N GLY A 93 4.35 -7.58 -0.33
CA GLY A 93 5.02 -6.47 -0.98
C GLY A 93 4.58 -5.11 -0.47
N LEU A 94 5.30 -4.08 -0.90
CA LEU A 94 5.14 -2.71 -0.47
C LEU A 94 5.14 -1.75 -1.65
N VAL A 95 4.16 -0.86 -1.71
CA VAL A 95 4.12 0.24 -2.68
C VAL A 95 4.03 1.57 -1.94
N ILE A 96 5.00 2.45 -2.18
CA ILE A 96 5.04 3.76 -1.56
C ILE A 96 4.98 4.83 -2.66
N PRO A 97 4.03 5.78 -2.60
CA PRO A 97 3.99 6.89 -3.53
C PRO A 97 4.85 8.05 -3.03
N HIS A 98 5.41 8.85 -3.94
CA HIS A 98 6.02 10.13 -3.62
C HIS A 98 4.96 11.20 -3.33
N ALA A 99 4.18 10.98 -2.27
CA ALA A 99 3.09 11.86 -1.87
C ALA A 99 3.54 13.08 -1.04
N CYS A 100 4.56 12.90 -0.20
CA CYS A 100 5.22 13.94 0.56
C CYS A 100 6.62 13.45 0.99
N ASP A 101 7.46 14.36 1.45
CA ASP A 101 8.84 14.04 1.85
C ASP A 101 8.91 12.96 2.93
N SER A 102 8.04 12.99 3.96
CA SER A 102 8.05 11.96 5.00
C SER A 102 7.79 10.55 4.46
N ILE A 103 6.98 10.42 3.41
CA ILE A 103 6.61 9.13 2.82
C ILE A 103 7.69 8.67 1.84
N SER A 104 8.16 9.52 0.92
CA SER A 104 9.16 9.12 -0.08
C SER A 104 10.53 8.89 0.52
N ARG A 105 10.97 9.76 1.43
CA ARG A 105 12.32 9.66 2.03
C ARG A 105 12.49 8.44 2.93
N THR A 106 11.38 7.85 3.38
CA THR A 106 11.43 6.65 4.21
C THR A 106 11.39 5.35 3.40
N TYR A 107 11.11 5.39 2.09
CA TYR A 107 10.96 4.18 1.27
C TYR A 107 12.12 3.18 1.42
N ASP A 108 13.36 3.63 1.34
CA ASP A 108 14.52 2.74 1.44
C ASP A 108 14.66 2.10 2.83
N ILE A 109 14.27 2.83 3.89
CA ILE A 109 14.26 2.31 5.28
C ILE A 109 13.19 1.21 5.41
N TRP A 110 11.99 1.44 4.85
CA TRP A 110 10.94 0.44 4.83
C TRP A 110 11.37 -0.81 4.05
N LYS A 111 11.90 -0.61 2.85
CA LYS A 111 12.37 -1.71 1.99
C LYS A 111 13.47 -2.52 2.69
N TYR A 112 14.46 -1.86 3.28
CA TYR A 112 15.57 -2.51 3.96
C TYR A 112 15.12 -3.32 5.17
N SER A 113 14.22 -2.77 5.99
CA SER A 113 13.91 -3.37 7.29
C SER A 113 12.76 -4.37 7.25
N LEU A 114 11.85 -4.26 6.27
CA LEU A 114 10.73 -5.19 6.13
C LEU A 114 11.05 -6.40 5.25
N ASP A 115 12.12 -6.33 4.44
CA ASP A 115 12.58 -7.42 3.56
C ASP A 115 11.44 -8.10 2.77
N VAL A 116 10.49 -7.29 2.28
CA VAL A 116 9.34 -7.81 1.55
C VAL A 116 9.76 -8.29 0.15
N PRO A 117 9.15 -9.37 -0.37
CA PRO A 117 9.53 -9.93 -1.69
C PRO A 117 9.37 -8.96 -2.86
N TYR A 118 8.51 -7.96 -2.74
CA TYR A 118 8.28 -6.93 -3.75
C TYR A 118 8.22 -5.53 -3.13
N SER A 119 8.90 -4.57 -3.72
CA SER A 119 8.84 -3.17 -3.31
C SER A 119 8.86 -2.26 -4.54
N HIS A 120 8.02 -1.22 -4.57
CA HIS A 120 8.03 -0.22 -5.64
C HIS A 120 7.75 1.19 -5.10
N LEU A 121 8.53 2.17 -5.54
CA LEU A 121 8.26 3.58 -5.32
C LEU A 121 7.56 4.15 -6.56
N VAL A 122 6.37 4.71 -6.42
CA VAL A 122 5.68 5.42 -7.51
C VAL A 122 6.02 6.90 -7.39
N ASN A 123 6.73 7.47 -8.37
CA ASN A 123 7.03 8.90 -8.35
C ASN A 123 5.86 9.71 -8.92
N LEU A 124 5.27 10.57 -8.09
CA LEU A 124 4.19 11.45 -8.50
C LEU A 124 4.73 12.84 -8.85
N PRO A 125 4.23 13.47 -9.93
CA PRO A 125 4.50 14.87 -10.19
C PRO A 125 3.75 15.78 -9.21
N HIS A 126 4.35 16.94 -8.90
CA HIS A 126 3.72 17.99 -8.09
C HIS A 126 3.14 19.14 -8.94
N SER A 127 3.19 19.00 -10.26
CA SER A 127 2.61 19.92 -11.25
C SER A 127 1.62 19.17 -12.14
N ILE A 128 0.70 19.90 -12.77
CA ILE A 128 -0.41 19.34 -13.56
C ILE A 128 -0.35 19.71 -15.04
N ASP A 129 0.81 20.15 -15.52
CA ASP A 129 1.04 20.47 -16.92
C ASP A 129 1.23 19.21 -17.79
N ASP A 130 1.22 19.38 -19.11
CA ASP A 130 1.30 18.26 -20.06
C ASP A 130 2.58 17.44 -19.91
N SER A 131 3.71 18.07 -19.53
CA SER A 131 4.97 17.35 -19.31
C SER A 131 4.88 16.47 -18.07
N SER A 132 4.26 16.98 -17.00
CA SER A 132 3.98 16.24 -15.77
C SER A 132 3.03 15.08 -16.00
N LEU A 133 1.98 15.27 -16.81
CA LEU A 133 1.06 14.20 -17.20
C LEU A 133 1.77 13.11 -18.03
N GLY A 134 2.61 13.53 -19.00
CA GLY A 134 3.42 12.60 -19.79
C GLY A 134 4.36 11.77 -18.93
N PHE A 135 5.11 12.44 -18.04
CA PHE A 135 5.97 11.79 -17.04
C PHE A 135 5.20 10.77 -16.21
N TYR A 136 4.06 11.17 -15.63
CA TYR A 136 3.30 10.29 -14.75
C TYR A 136 2.75 9.06 -15.48
N LYS A 137 2.33 9.19 -16.75
CA LYS A 137 1.95 8.03 -17.57
C LYS A 137 3.10 7.04 -17.74
N HIS A 138 4.34 7.52 -17.86
CA HIS A 138 5.52 6.64 -17.92
C HIS A 138 5.81 5.97 -16.57
N GLU A 139 5.68 6.71 -15.46
CA GLU A 139 5.84 6.15 -14.11
C GLU A 139 4.79 5.06 -13.82
N LEU A 140 3.52 5.31 -14.12
CA LEU A 140 2.45 4.32 -13.98
C LEU A 140 2.68 3.08 -14.83
N ASN A 141 3.18 3.24 -16.06
CA ASN A 141 3.52 2.10 -16.91
C ASN A 141 4.74 1.33 -16.40
N THR A 142 5.70 2.01 -15.79
CA THR A 142 6.86 1.38 -15.14
C THR A 142 6.40 0.55 -13.94
N PHE A 143 5.52 1.10 -13.11
CA PHE A 143 4.91 0.38 -12.00
C PHE A 143 4.12 -0.84 -12.48
N ARG A 144 3.23 -0.66 -13.47
CA ARG A 144 2.44 -1.74 -14.08
C ARG A 144 3.30 -2.89 -14.59
N LYS A 145 4.41 -2.60 -15.28
CA LYS A 145 5.35 -3.63 -15.76
C LYS A 145 6.06 -4.32 -14.60
N SER A 146 6.53 -3.55 -13.62
CA SER A 146 7.23 -4.07 -12.45
C SER A 146 6.35 -5.04 -11.66
N ILE A 147 5.10 -4.66 -11.37
CA ILE A 147 4.18 -5.52 -10.60
C ILE A 147 3.68 -6.72 -11.41
N GLY A 148 3.51 -6.56 -12.74
CA GLY A 148 3.18 -7.67 -13.62
C GLY A 148 4.28 -8.73 -13.68
N ASN A 149 5.55 -8.29 -13.76
CA ASN A 149 6.69 -9.21 -13.70
C ASN A 149 6.71 -9.98 -12.37
N TYR A 150 6.45 -9.30 -11.25
CA TYR A 150 6.33 -9.96 -9.94
C TYR A 150 5.14 -10.93 -9.87
N ALA A 151 4.00 -10.58 -10.47
CA ALA A 151 2.84 -11.46 -10.57
C ALA A 151 3.05 -12.66 -11.51
N GLY A 152 4.13 -12.68 -12.30
CA GLY A 152 4.35 -13.67 -13.36
C GLY A 152 3.36 -13.54 -14.53
N LYS A 153 2.63 -12.42 -14.63
CA LYS A 153 1.68 -12.15 -15.72
C LYS A 153 1.67 -10.68 -16.10
N ALA A 154 1.54 -10.37 -17.39
CA ALA A 154 1.36 -9.00 -17.83
C ALA A 154 0.00 -8.47 -17.35
N VAL A 155 -0.04 -7.21 -16.89
CA VAL A 155 -1.29 -6.50 -16.63
C VAL A 155 -1.77 -5.92 -17.96
N THR A 156 -2.90 -6.35 -18.47
CA THR A 156 -3.45 -5.87 -19.76
C THR A 156 -4.18 -4.53 -19.61
N GLU A 157 -4.56 -3.89 -20.72
CA GLU A 157 -5.41 -2.69 -20.67
C GLU A 157 -6.80 -3.04 -20.15
N GLU A 158 -7.31 -4.22 -20.52
CA GLU A 158 -8.60 -4.74 -20.10
C GLU A 158 -8.62 -5.02 -18.60
N ASP A 159 -7.56 -5.63 -18.04
CA ASP A 159 -7.42 -5.84 -16.59
C ASP A 159 -7.46 -4.49 -15.84
N LEU A 160 -6.77 -3.48 -16.37
CA LEU A 160 -6.71 -2.15 -15.78
C LEU A 160 -8.08 -1.46 -15.84
N ALA A 161 -8.75 -1.50 -16.99
CA ALA A 161 -10.08 -0.93 -17.16
C ALA A 161 -11.11 -1.55 -16.20
N GLN A 162 -11.09 -2.87 -16.05
CA GLN A 162 -11.96 -3.58 -15.10
C GLN A 162 -11.65 -3.20 -13.65
N ALA A 163 -10.37 -3.07 -13.29
CA ALA A 163 -9.98 -2.63 -11.96
C ALA A 163 -10.45 -1.20 -11.66
N VAL A 164 -10.25 -0.26 -12.60
CA VAL A 164 -10.72 1.12 -12.47
C VAL A 164 -12.24 1.18 -12.30
N GLU A 165 -12.98 0.42 -13.13
CA GLU A 165 -14.44 0.37 -13.01
C GLU A 165 -14.89 -0.19 -11.65
N LEU A 166 -14.21 -1.22 -11.13
CA LEU A 166 -14.50 -1.78 -9.81
C LEU A 166 -14.28 -0.75 -8.70
N HIS A 167 -13.14 -0.03 -8.72
CA HIS A 167 -12.81 0.97 -7.69
C HIS A 167 -13.72 2.19 -7.76
N ASN A 168 -14.24 2.56 -8.94
CA ASN A 168 -15.20 3.66 -9.08
C ASN A 168 -16.61 3.36 -8.54
N ARG A 169 -16.93 2.10 -8.20
CA ARG A 169 -18.24 1.71 -7.63
C ARG A 169 -18.29 1.81 -6.10
N ILE A 170 -17.15 2.08 -5.45
CA ILE A 170 -16.95 2.08 -4.00
C ILE A 170 -16.77 3.52 -3.53
#